data_AF-A0A7T7L1T4-F1
#
_entry.id   AF-A0A7T7L1T4-F1
#
_cell.length_a   1.000
_cell.length_b   1.000
_cell.length_c   1.000
_cell.angle_alpha   90.00
_cell.angle_beta   90.00
_cell.angle_gamma   90.00
#
_symmetry.space_group_name_H-M   'P 1'
#
loop_
_entity.id
_entity.type
_entity.pdbx_description
1 polymer ?
#
loop_
_entity_poly.entity_id
_entity_poly.type
_entity_poly.pdbx_seq_one_letter_code
_entity_poly.pdbx_strand_id
1 'polypeptide(L)'
;MLRITDARTGEPTDATPARRGLTRVEAHVPRPDTTGLRVLLVADVLVRALEISGTPVWTVLTGTEGRTELRARAAALGIRPFEDERDSGSGLGEAQVLHVCAPEAGSAGGAGDDSETANGLRVEVAPADAESGVADDVERASALRLALLACPRHEPLRLDEAALTGAEDTLRRWRGAVATWATRPSGPIPDPVRQQLRAAWEDDLDVPAVLAVLRKVETSGTVPDGARFETYAYADRLLGLELTRDIGRGTPS
;
A
#
# COMPACT_ATOMS: atom_id res chain seq x y z
N MET A 1 2.21 14.21 -9.79
CA MET A 1 2.98 14.27 -8.53
C MET A 1 2.09 13.70 -7.45
N LEU A 2 2.63 12.95 -6.50
CA LEU A 2 1.81 12.31 -5.46
C LEU A 2 1.18 13.38 -4.55
N ARG A 3 -0.15 13.44 -4.56
CA ARG A 3 -0.96 14.27 -3.67
C ARG A 3 -1.66 13.38 -2.66
N ILE A 4 -1.71 13.83 -1.42
CA ILE A 4 -2.37 13.13 -0.33
C ILE A 4 -3.30 14.12 0.37
N THR A 5 -4.51 13.69 0.67
CA THR A 5 -5.47 14.46 1.46
C THR A 5 -5.00 14.52 2.91
N ASP A 6 -4.66 15.72 3.39
CA ASP A 6 -4.35 15.93 4.80
C ASP A 6 -5.60 15.68 5.64
N ALA A 7 -5.58 14.72 6.54
CA ALA A 7 -6.70 14.44 7.42
C ALA A 7 -7.05 15.64 8.34
N ARG A 8 -6.10 16.56 8.60
CA ARG A 8 -6.35 17.74 9.43
C ARG A 8 -7.12 18.83 8.71
N THR A 9 -6.85 19.05 7.42
CA THR A 9 -7.44 20.17 6.65
C THR A 9 -8.49 19.70 5.65
N GLY A 10 -8.47 18.43 5.28
CA GLY A 10 -9.24 17.87 4.16
C GLY A 10 -8.72 18.29 2.79
N GLU A 11 -7.57 18.99 2.72
CA GLU A 11 -7.05 19.52 1.47
C GLU A 11 -6.00 18.57 0.85
N PRO A 12 -6.04 18.35 -0.48
CA PRO A 12 -5.02 17.58 -1.17
C PRO A 12 -3.69 18.36 -1.19
N THR A 13 -2.67 17.80 -0.56
CA THR A 13 -1.34 18.41 -0.40
C THR A 13 -0.27 17.53 -1.05
N ASP A 14 0.78 18.15 -1.56
CA ASP A 14 1.90 17.43 -2.15
C ASP A 14 2.65 16.62 -1.08
N ALA A 15 2.82 15.32 -1.33
CA ALA A 15 3.48 14.40 -0.40
C ALA A 15 5.01 14.44 -0.49
N THR A 16 5.55 15.22 -1.43
CA THR A 16 6.99 15.37 -1.66
C THR A 16 7.43 16.80 -1.36
N PRO A 17 8.61 17.00 -0.75
CA PRO A 17 9.10 18.33 -0.43
C PRO A 17 9.33 19.15 -1.70
N ALA A 18 9.09 20.46 -1.61
CA ALA A 18 9.30 21.41 -2.71
C ALA A 18 10.78 21.53 -3.14
N ARG A 19 11.71 21.11 -2.28
CA ARG A 19 13.15 21.00 -2.57
C ARG A 19 13.52 19.52 -2.53
N ARG A 20 14.55 19.11 -3.29
CA ARG A 20 15.10 17.73 -3.23
C ARG A 20 15.56 17.42 -1.80
N GLY A 21 14.69 16.80 -1.03
CA GLY A 21 14.89 16.46 0.38
C GLY A 21 14.33 15.08 0.67
N LEU A 22 14.75 14.53 1.80
CA LEU A 22 14.26 13.25 2.30
C LEU A 22 12.79 13.38 2.72
N THR A 23 11.98 12.36 2.44
CA THR A 23 10.63 12.23 3.01
C THR A 23 10.66 11.20 4.13
N ARG A 24 10.16 11.55 5.31
CA ARG A 24 10.03 10.62 6.43
C ARG A 24 8.58 10.13 6.47
N VAL A 25 8.37 8.82 6.43
CA VAL A 25 7.06 8.19 6.61
C VAL A 25 7.03 7.53 7.97
N GLU A 26 6.12 7.97 8.82
CA GLU A 26 5.93 7.43 10.16
C GLU A 26 4.61 6.69 10.25
N ALA A 27 4.66 5.40 10.58
CA ALA A 27 3.47 4.61 10.85
C ALA A 27 3.21 4.58 12.36
N HIS A 28 2.06 5.09 12.78
CA HIS A 28 1.62 5.16 14.17
C HIS A 28 0.63 4.04 14.46
N VAL A 29 1.10 2.99 15.13
CA VAL A 29 0.32 1.79 15.41
C VAL A 29 0.26 1.51 16.90
N PRO A 30 -0.80 1.97 17.60
CA PRO A 30 -0.90 1.80 19.05
C PRO A 30 -1.19 0.35 19.46
N ARG A 31 -1.82 -0.46 18.59
CA ARG A 31 -2.21 -1.83 18.87
C ARG A 31 -1.91 -2.76 17.67
N PRO A 32 -1.53 -4.03 17.91
CA PRO A 32 -1.23 -5.00 16.87
C PRO A 32 -2.48 -5.64 16.24
N ASP A 33 -3.56 -4.87 16.04
CA ASP A 33 -4.83 -5.33 15.48
C ASP A 33 -4.87 -5.21 13.94
N THR A 34 -5.97 -5.62 13.32
CA THR A 34 -6.17 -5.52 11.86
C THR A 34 -6.09 -4.09 11.35
N THR A 35 -6.50 -3.10 12.17
CA THR A 35 -6.36 -1.68 11.85
C THR A 35 -4.88 -1.28 11.82
N GLY A 36 -4.10 -1.68 12.84
CA GLY A 36 -2.66 -1.47 12.87
C GLY A 36 -1.92 -2.09 11.68
N LEU A 37 -2.33 -3.30 11.28
CA LEU A 37 -1.80 -3.95 10.08
C LEU A 37 -2.16 -3.18 8.79
N ARG A 38 -3.38 -2.63 8.69
CA ARG A 38 -3.79 -1.77 7.58
C ARG A 38 -3.01 -0.46 7.53
N VAL A 39 -2.72 0.16 8.69
CA VAL A 39 -1.85 1.35 8.78
C VAL A 39 -0.47 1.07 8.20
N LEU A 40 0.17 -0.05 8.59
CA LEU A 40 1.47 -0.44 8.04
C LEU A 40 1.41 -0.70 6.53
N LEU A 41 0.33 -1.32 6.05
CA LEU A 41 0.15 -1.59 4.62
C LEU A 41 0.01 -0.30 3.81
N VAL A 42 -0.80 0.66 4.28
CA VAL A 42 -0.94 1.96 3.63
C VAL A 42 0.39 2.72 3.64
N ALA A 43 1.13 2.67 4.76
CA ALA A 43 2.46 3.26 4.85
C ALA A 43 3.43 2.61 3.85
N ASP A 44 3.44 1.28 3.70
CA ASP A 44 4.27 0.57 2.71
C ASP A 44 3.92 0.99 1.27
N VAL A 45 2.64 1.10 0.93
CA VAL A 45 2.18 1.56 -0.38
C VAL A 45 2.59 3.01 -0.63
N LEU A 46 2.47 3.88 0.36
CA LEU A 46 2.93 5.27 0.29
C LEU A 46 4.43 5.35 -0.01
N VAL A 47 5.25 4.57 0.72
CA VAL A 47 6.70 4.50 0.50
C VAL A 47 7.00 4.01 -0.93
N ARG A 48 6.32 2.95 -1.39
CA ARG A 48 6.48 2.44 -2.77
C ARG A 48 6.10 3.50 -3.81
N ALA A 49 5.02 4.25 -3.61
CA ALA A 49 4.59 5.32 -4.51
C ALA A 49 5.63 6.45 -4.61
N LEU A 50 6.20 6.85 -3.47
CA LEU A 50 7.27 7.84 -3.38
C LEU A 50 8.54 7.36 -4.09
N GLU A 51 8.96 6.11 -3.89
CA GLU A 51 10.13 5.53 -4.53
C GLU A 51 9.96 5.33 -6.04
N ILE A 52 8.77 4.91 -6.49
CA ILE A 52 8.42 4.85 -7.93
C ILE A 52 8.59 6.23 -8.58
N SER A 53 8.32 7.30 -7.82
CA SER A 53 8.48 8.69 -8.24
C SER A 53 9.92 9.21 -8.06
N GLY A 54 10.85 8.39 -7.55
CA GLY A 54 12.25 8.75 -7.32
C GLY A 54 12.52 9.57 -6.06
N THR A 55 11.58 9.60 -5.12
CA THR A 55 11.73 10.32 -3.84
C THR A 55 12.44 9.41 -2.83
N PRO A 56 13.55 9.84 -2.21
CA PRO A 56 14.18 9.08 -1.14
C PRO A 56 13.30 9.10 0.12
N VAL A 57 13.09 7.94 0.73
CA VAL A 57 12.20 7.77 1.88
C VAL A 57 12.94 7.14 3.06
N TRP A 58 12.65 7.64 4.26
CA TRP A 58 13.02 7.01 5.53
C TRP A 58 11.75 6.58 6.27
N THR A 59 11.71 5.36 6.78
CA THR A 59 10.52 4.75 7.38
C THR A 59 10.69 4.56 8.88
N VAL A 60 9.71 4.98 9.68
CA VAL A 60 9.72 4.85 11.14
C VAL A 60 8.41 4.22 11.61
N LEU A 61 8.50 3.30 12.58
CA LEU A 61 7.35 2.74 13.28
C LEU A 61 7.30 3.25 14.71
N THR A 62 6.18 3.87 15.07
CA THR A 62 5.85 4.33 16.42
C THR A 62 4.73 3.47 17.03
N GLY A 63 4.74 3.29 18.35
CA GLY A 63 3.80 2.42 19.09
C GLY A 63 4.44 1.12 19.59
N THR A 64 4.22 0.77 20.86
CA THR A 64 5.07 -0.18 21.61
C THR A 64 4.42 -1.54 21.87
N GLU A 65 3.10 -1.64 21.89
CA GLU A 65 2.38 -2.86 22.26
C GLU A 65 2.39 -3.90 21.12
N GLY A 66 2.73 -5.16 21.43
CA GLY A 66 2.66 -6.28 20.47
C GLY A 66 3.54 -6.15 19.22
N ARG A 67 4.56 -5.29 19.24
CA ARG A 67 5.36 -4.90 18.06
C ARG A 67 5.98 -6.08 17.31
N THR A 68 6.46 -7.12 18.01
CA THR A 68 7.07 -8.30 17.36
C THR A 68 6.05 -9.09 16.56
N GLU A 69 4.86 -9.30 17.12
CA GLU A 69 3.76 -10.00 16.44
C GLU A 69 3.29 -9.21 15.21
N LEU A 70 3.08 -7.90 15.38
CA LEU A 70 2.73 -7.00 14.28
C LEU A 70 3.77 -7.04 13.15
N ARG A 71 5.07 -7.03 13.49
CA ARG A 71 6.16 -7.15 12.50
C ARG A 71 6.13 -8.48 11.75
N ALA A 72 5.88 -9.58 12.44
CA ALA A 72 5.77 -10.90 11.80
C ALA A 72 4.58 -10.95 10.84
N ARG A 73 3.41 -10.43 11.25
CA ARG A 73 2.21 -10.33 10.40
C ARG A 73 2.44 -9.41 9.21
N ALA A 74 3.07 -8.26 9.42
CA ALA A 74 3.42 -7.34 8.33
C ALA A 74 4.41 -7.96 7.33
N ALA A 75 5.43 -8.68 7.81
CA ALA A 75 6.38 -9.38 6.96
C ALA A 75 5.70 -10.48 6.12
N ALA A 76 4.73 -11.21 6.68
CA ALA A 76 3.93 -12.16 5.91
C ALA A 76 3.17 -11.49 4.75
N LEU A 77 2.68 -10.25 4.94
CA LEU A 77 2.09 -9.43 3.89
C LEU A 77 3.12 -8.82 2.91
N GLY A 78 4.41 -9.13 3.01
CA GLY A 78 5.45 -8.53 2.17
C GLY A 78 5.66 -7.03 2.43
N ILE A 79 5.26 -6.54 3.60
CA ILE A 79 5.56 -5.17 4.04
C ILE A 79 7.03 -5.09 4.44
N ARG A 80 7.73 -4.07 3.94
CA ARG A 80 9.13 -3.85 4.28
C ARG A 80 9.27 -3.38 5.73
N PRO A 81 10.38 -3.73 6.41
CA PRO A 81 10.58 -3.32 7.80
C PRO A 81 10.66 -1.78 7.93
N PHE A 82 10.12 -1.27 9.04
CA PHE A 82 10.20 0.12 9.44
C PHE A 82 11.18 0.23 10.62
N GLU A 83 12.02 1.27 10.61
CA GLU A 83 12.99 1.52 11.68
C GLU A 83 12.29 1.89 12.99
N ASP A 84 12.92 1.55 14.11
CA ASP A 84 12.41 1.95 15.41
C ASP A 84 12.65 3.46 15.64
N GLU A 85 11.66 4.15 16.22
CA GLU A 85 11.76 5.56 16.58
C GLU A 85 13.00 5.86 17.45
N ARG A 86 13.37 4.94 18.34
CA ARG A 86 14.55 5.07 19.22
C ARG A 86 15.87 5.01 18.48
N ASP A 87 15.91 4.34 17.33
CA ASP A 87 17.07 4.24 16.45
C ASP A 87 17.08 5.39 15.42
N SER A 88 15.98 6.14 15.34
CA SER A 88 15.80 7.31 14.48
C SER A 88 16.36 8.55 15.20
N GLY A 89 17.68 8.78 15.11
CA GLY A 89 18.29 9.99 15.65
C GLY A 89 17.57 11.27 15.17
N SER A 90 17.44 12.27 16.04
CA SER A 90 16.80 13.57 15.78
C SER A 90 17.45 14.44 14.69
N GLY A 91 18.39 13.89 13.92
CA GLY A 91 19.30 14.61 13.02
C GLY A 91 18.83 14.78 11.57
N LEU A 92 17.63 14.30 11.21
CA LEU A 92 17.07 14.50 9.87
C LEU A 92 16.28 15.83 9.80
N GLY A 93 16.94 16.93 10.16
CA GLY A 93 16.39 18.27 10.00
C GLY A 93 16.01 18.51 8.53
N GLU A 94 14.86 19.17 8.31
CA GLU A 94 14.29 19.55 7.00
C GLU A 94 13.57 18.45 6.19
N ALA A 95 13.39 17.22 6.72
CA ALA A 95 12.58 16.21 6.05
C ALA A 95 11.07 16.55 6.11
N GLN A 96 10.35 16.43 5.00
CA GLN A 96 8.88 16.43 5.06
C GLN A 96 8.42 15.14 5.72
N VAL A 97 7.58 15.26 6.75
CA VAL A 97 7.07 14.12 7.50
C VAL A 97 5.63 13.81 7.08
N LEU A 98 5.36 12.54 6.80
CA LEU A 98 4.04 11.99 6.52
C LEU A 98 3.67 11.04 7.67
N HIS A 99 2.69 11.41 8.49
CA HIS A 99 2.24 10.59 9.61
C HIS A 99 1.04 9.75 9.18
N VAL A 100 1.23 8.43 9.11
CA VAL A 100 0.18 7.46 8.78
C VAL A 100 -0.39 6.89 10.07
N CYS A 101 -1.68 7.10 10.32
CA CYS A 101 -2.30 6.75 11.60
C CYS A 101 -3.77 6.35 11.44
N ALA A 102 -4.29 5.59 12.38
CA ALA A 102 -5.73 5.38 12.52
C ALA A 102 -6.39 6.65 13.10
N PRO A 103 -7.70 6.88 12.85
CA PRO A 103 -8.43 7.95 13.54
C PRO A 103 -8.34 7.74 15.04
N GLU A 104 -8.10 8.83 15.78
CA GLU A 104 -8.14 8.80 17.23
C GLU A 104 -9.58 8.59 17.69
N ALA A 105 -9.80 7.62 18.57
CA ALA A 105 -11.10 7.42 19.19
C ALA A 105 -11.42 8.60 20.13
N GLY A 106 -12.05 9.65 19.61
CA GLY A 106 -12.70 10.70 20.40
C GLY A 106 -12.22 12.14 20.24
N SER A 107 -11.32 12.48 19.31
CA SER A 107 -10.90 13.88 19.10
C SER A 107 -11.79 14.60 18.08
N ALA A 108 -13.08 14.71 18.40
CA ALA A 108 -13.87 15.86 17.95
C ALA A 108 -13.37 17.10 18.73
N GLY A 109 -12.28 17.70 18.26
CA GLY A 109 -11.74 18.96 18.78
C GLY A 109 -11.08 18.86 20.17
N GLY A 110 -9.75 18.81 20.19
CA GLY A 110 -9.00 18.97 21.43
C GLY A 110 -7.50 18.91 21.20
N ALA A 111 -6.83 20.04 21.39
CA ALA A 111 -5.38 20.18 21.37
C ALA A 111 -4.72 19.27 22.41
N GLY A 112 -4.20 18.12 21.96
CA GLY A 112 -3.13 17.37 22.60
C GLY A 112 -1.91 17.45 21.69
N ASP A 113 -1.19 18.55 21.80
CA ASP A 113 -0.03 18.87 20.97
C ASP A 113 1.19 18.13 21.50
N ASP A 114 1.36 16.86 21.12
CA ASP A 114 2.69 16.28 21.07
C ASP A 114 3.40 16.98 19.91
N SER A 115 4.19 18.02 20.26
CA SER A 115 4.83 18.99 19.37
C SER A 115 5.60 18.41 18.15
N GLU A 116 5.83 17.10 18.08
CA GLU A 116 6.46 16.40 16.94
C GLU A 116 5.44 15.85 15.91
N THR A 117 4.22 15.48 16.29
CA THR A 117 3.14 15.10 15.33
C THR A 117 2.39 16.33 14.79
N ALA A 118 2.64 17.50 15.37
CA ALA A 118 2.09 18.78 14.94
C ALA A 118 2.63 19.26 13.59
N ASN A 119 3.81 18.77 13.19
CA ASN A 119 4.54 19.23 12.01
C ASN A 119 4.66 18.11 10.97
N GLY A 120 3.72 18.04 10.02
CA GLY A 120 3.73 17.04 8.96
C GLY A 120 2.35 16.83 8.34
N LEU A 121 2.29 16.10 7.23
CA LEU A 121 1.03 15.75 6.58
C LEU A 121 0.41 14.52 7.25
N ARG A 122 -0.87 14.57 7.61
CA ARG A 122 -1.54 13.45 8.28
C ARG A 122 -2.29 12.58 7.26
N VAL A 123 -1.92 11.31 7.18
CA VAL A 123 -2.54 10.30 6.31
C VAL A 123 -3.37 9.36 7.17
N GLU A 124 -4.67 9.61 7.25
CA GLU A 124 -5.55 8.79 8.07
C GLU A 124 -5.96 7.48 7.39
N VAL A 125 -6.00 6.40 8.17
CA VAL A 125 -6.41 5.06 7.73
C VAL A 125 -7.61 4.65 8.54
N ALA A 126 -8.75 4.49 7.88
CA ALA A 126 -10.00 4.10 8.53
C ALA A 126 -9.89 2.71 9.17
N PRO A 127 -10.68 2.46 10.24
CA PRO A 127 -10.63 1.19 10.96
C PRO A 127 -10.85 -0.01 10.04
N ALA A 128 -10.19 -1.11 10.39
CA ALA A 128 -10.39 -2.40 9.76
C ALA A 128 -10.59 -3.49 10.82
N ASP A 129 -11.65 -4.25 10.63
CA ASP A 129 -12.00 -5.43 11.42
C ASP A 129 -11.89 -6.67 10.54
N ALA A 130 -11.56 -7.80 11.16
CA ALA A 130 -11.58 -9.10 10.48
C ALA A 130 -12.31 -10.12 11.35
N GLU A 131 -13.04 -11.03 10.72
CA GLU A 131 -13.54 -12.22 11.40
C GLU A 131 -12.37 -13.04 11.97
N SER A 132 -12.61 -13.71 13.10
CA SER A 132 -11.56 -14.45 13.81
C SER A 132 -10.88 -15.48 12.89
N GLY A 133 -9.54 -15.43 12.83
CA GLY A 133 -8.72 -16.31 12.00
C GLY A 133 -8.49 -15.83 10.56
N VAL A 134 -9.30 -14.92 10.02
CA VAL A 134 -9.15 -14.41 8.63
C VAL A 134 -7.84 -13.64 8.47
N ALA A 135 -7.46 -12.83 9.47
CA ALA A 135 -6.28 -11.98 9.41
C ALA A 135 -4.98 -12.62 9.92
N ASP A 136 -5.03 -13.90 10.31
CA ASP A 136 -3.90 -14.61 10.95
C ASP A 136 -3.33 -15.74 10.08
N ASP A 137 -4.00 -16.06 8.96
CA ASP A 137 -3.56 -17.07 8.02
C ASP A 137 -2.39 -16.57 7.15
N VAL A 138 -1.18 -17.00 7.50
CA VAL A 138 0.07 -16.66 6.81
C VAL A 138 0.10 -17.22 5.39
N GLU A 139 -0.54 -18.36 5.11
CA GLU A 139 -0.55 -18.95 3.77
C GLU A 139 -1.36 -18.10 2.80
N ARG A 140 -2.37 -17.40 3.32
CA ARG A 140 -3.27 -16.50 2.57
C ARG A 140 -2.84 -15.04 2.62
N ALA A 141 -1.63 -14.76 3.08
CA ALA A 141 -1.14 -13.39 3.29
C ALA A 141 -1.19 -12.50 2.04
N SER A 142 -0.87 -13.02 0.84
CA SER A 142 -1.04 -12.21 -0.39
C SER A 142 -2.50 -11.84 -0.65
N ALA A 143 -3.44 -12.74 -0.34
CA ALA A 143 -4.86 -12.48 -0.52
C ALA A 143 -5.38 -11.49 0.53
N LEU A 144 -4.92 -11.60 1.78
CA LEU A 144 -5.20 -10.62 2.82
C LEU A 144 -4.69 -9.23 2.42
N ARG A 145 -3.48 -9.15 1.86
CA ARG A 145 -2.94 -7.90 1.30
C ARG A 145 -3.85 -7.33 0.22
N LEU A 146 -4.25 -8.13 -0.78
CA LEU A 146 -5.16 -7.68 -1.83
C LEU A 146 -6.51 -7.22 -1.26
N ALA A 147 -7.08 -7.95 -0.31
CA ALA A 147 -8.37 -7.62 0.31
C ALA A 147 -8.32 -6.28 1.06
N LEU A 148 -7.24 -6.03 1.82
CA LEU A 148 -7.01 -4.75 2.50
C LEU A 148 -6.81 -3.58 1.50
N LEU A 149 -6.13 -3.83 0.38
CA LEU A 149 -5.89 -2.82 -0.68
C LEU A 149 -7.12 -2.54 -1.56
N ALA A 150 -8.09 -3.45 -1.59
CA ALA A 150 -9.28 -3.33 -2.43
C ALA A 150 -10.28 -2.29 -1.90
N CYS A 151 -10.12 -1.83 -0.65
CA CYS A 151 -10.94 -0.81 -0.02
C CYS A 151 -10.14 0.49 0.13
N PRO A 152 -10.70 1.66 -0.27
CA PRO A 152 -10.03 2.95 -0.10
C PRO A 152 -9.58 3.16 1.35
N ARG A 153 -8.38 3.71 1.56
CA ARG A 153 -7.78 3.86 2.90
C ARG A 153 -8.66 4.63 3.90
N HIS A 154 -9.53 5.51 3.42
CA HIS A 154 -10.41 6.36 4.22
C HIS A 154 -11.78 5.71 4.51
N GLU A 155 -12.07 4.52 3.97
CA GLU A 155 -13.31 3.80 4.23
C GLU A 155 -13.10 2.68 5.25
N PRO A 156 -13.98 2.54 6.26
CA PRO A 156 -13.93 1.40 7.18
C PRO A 156 -14.09 0.08 6.44
N LEU A 157 -13.32 -0.93 6.86
CA LEU A 157 -13.28 -2.23 6.21
C LEU A 157 -13.66 -3.34 7.19
N ARG A 158 -14.53 -4.25 6.76
CA ARG A 158 -14.80 -5.51 7.46
C ARG A 158 -14.41 -6.67 6.55
N LEU A 159 -13.42 -7.45 6.97
CA LEU A 159 -12.94 -8.62 6.27
C LEU A 159 -13.64 -9.88 6.79
N ASP A 160 -14.24 -10.62 5.86
CA ASP A 160 -14.81 -11.94 6.08
C ASP A 160 -14.11 -12.99 5.19
N GLU A 161 -14.45 -14.25 5.41
CA GLU A 161 -13.90 -15.38 4.65
C GLU A 161 -14.22 -15.28 3.14
N ALA A 162 -15.36 -14.70 2.77
CA ALA A 162 -15.76 -14.54 1.38
C ALA A 162 -14.88 -13.51 0.66
N ALA A 163 -14.56 -12.39 1.31
CA ALA A 163 -13.64 -11.38 0.80
C ALA A 163 -12.24 -11.97 0.61
N LEU A 164 -11.75 -12.77 1.56
CA LEU A 164 -10.45 -13.40 1.47
C LEU A 164 -10.39 -14.43 0.33
N THR A 165 -11.40 -15.29 0.22
CA THR A 165 -11.53 -16.26 -0.89
C THR A 165 -11.57 -15.56 -2.26
N GLY A 166 -12.35 -14.47 -2.40
CA GLY A 166 -12.42 -13.70 -3.63
C GLY A 166 -11.08 -13.06 -4.02
N ALA A 167 -10.29 -12.63 -3.03
CA ALA A 167 -8.94 -12.12 -3.25
C ALA A 167 -7.97 -13.22 -3.72
N GLU A 168 -8.04 -14.43 -3.14
CA GLU A 168 -7.24 -15.57 -3.60
C GLU A 168 -7.55 -15.97 -5.04
N ASP A 169 -8.83 -16.09 -5.39
CA ASP A 169 -9.26 -16.42 -6.74
C ASP A 169 -8.78 -15.39 -7.75
N THR A 170 -8.81 -14.11 -7.35
CA THR A 170 -8.25 -13.02 -8.17
C THR A 170 -6.75 -13.16 -8.36
N LEU A 171 -5.99 -13.42 -7.29
CA LEU A 171 -4.55 -13.60 -7.39
C LEU A 171 -4.16 -14.83 -8.22
N ARG A 172 -4.85 -15.96 -8.03
CA ARG A 172 -4.62 -17.18 -8.81
C ARG A 172 -4.84 -16.91 -10.30
N ARG A 173 -5.95 -16.26 -10.63
CA ARG A 173 -6.28 -15.88 -12.01
C ARG A 173 -5.24 -14.94 -12.60
N TRP A 174 -4.87 -13.87 -11.88
CA TRP A 174 -3.90 -12.89 -12.35
C TRP A 174 -2.49 -13.46 -12.50
N ARG A 175 -1.99 -14.23 -11.53
CA ARG A 175 -0.66 -14.85 -11.62
C ARG A 175 -0.59 -15.87 -12.77
N GLY A 176 -1.66 -16.64 -12.99
CA GLY A 176 -1.75 -17.54 -14.16
C GLY A 176 -1.78 -16.79 -15.50
N ALA A 177 -2.51 -15.67 -15.59
CA ALA A 177 -2.53 -14.82 -16.78
C ALA A 177 -1.15 -14.20 -17.05
N VAL A 178 -0.50 -13.65 -16.02
CA VAL A 178 0.86 -13.08 -16.09
C VAL A 178 1.87 -14.13 -16.54
N ALA A 179 1.84 -15.34 -15.97
CA ALA A 179 2.72 -16.44 -16.38
C ALA A 179 2.51 -16.82 -17.86
N THR A 180 1.28 -16.79 -18.34
CA THR A 180 0.95 -17.04 -19.75
C THR A 180 1.50 -15.92 -20.65
N TRP A 181 1.25 -14.65 -20.30
CA TRP A 181 1.72 -13.51 -21.08
C TRP A 181 3.25 -13.40 -21.12
N ALA A 182 3.94 -13.82 -20.06
CA ALA A 182 5.41 -13.85 -19.99
C ALA A 182 6.06 -14.79 -21.03
N THR A 183 5.29 -15.69 -21.66
CA THR A 183 5.77 -16.54 -22.77
C THR A 183 5.80 -15.82 -24.12
N ARG A 184 5.26 -14.60 -24.19
CA ARG A 184 5.23 -13.77 -25.39
C ARG A 184 6.37 -12.74 -25.36
N PRO A 185 6.82 -12.21 -26.50
CA PRO A 185 7.78 -11.12 -26.52
C PRO A 185 7.30 -9.94 -25.68
N SER A 186 8.18 -9.37 -24.84
CA SER A 186 7.87 -8.17 -24.05
C SER A 186 7.49 -7.01 -24.96
N GLY A 187 6.63 -6.13 -24.47
CA GLY A 187 6.18 -4.94 -25.19
C GLY A 187 5.98 -3.76 -24.23
N PRO A 188 6.19 -2.52 -24.69
CA PRO A 188 6.06 -1.36 -23.84
C PRO A 188 4.62 -1.21 -23.32
N ILE A 189 4.48 -0.76 -22.07
CA ILE A 189 3.20 -0.39 -21.48
C ILE A 189 2.60 0.77 -22.31
N PRO A 190 1.36 0.66 -22.81
CA PRO A 190 0.72 1.74 -23.56
C PRO A 190 0.61 3.00 -22.71
N ASP A 191 0.93 4.17 -23.29
CA ASP A 191 0.92 5.44 -22.56
C ASP A 191 -0.42 5.74 -21.85
N PRO A 192 -1.60 5.50 -22.45
CA PRO A 192 -2.87 5.73 -21.74
C PRO A 192 -3.02 4.87 -20.48
N VAL A 193 -2.55 3.62 -20.53
CA VAL A 193 -2.60 2.69 -19.39
C VAL A 193 -1.62 3.15 -18.30
N ARG A 194 -0.40 3.51 -18.69
CA ARG A 194 0.61 4.05 -17.76
C ARG A 194 0.10 5.33 -17.07
N GLN A 195 -0.52 6.23 -17.82
CA GLN A 195 -1.08 7.48 -17.29
C GLN A 195 -2.25 7.21 -16.34
N GLN A 196 -3.16 6.29 -16.67
CA GLN A 196 -4.26 5.90 -15.78
C GLN A 196 -3.76 5.31 -14.46
N LEU A 197 -2.77 4.41 -14.53
CA LEU A 197 -2.13 3.84 -13.34
C LEU A 197 -1.52 4.93 -12.46
N ARG A 198 -0.69 5.80 -13.05
CA ARG A 198 -0.05 6.90 -12.32
C ARG A 198 -1.07 7.85 -11.71
N ALA A 199 -2.07 8.28 -12.47
CA ALA A 199 -3.10 9.19 -11.99
C ALA A 199 -3.85 8.61 -10.79
N ALA A 200 -4.16 7.31 -10.81
CA ALA A 200 -4.85 6.65 -9.71
C ALA A 200 -4.08 6.72 -8.38
N TRP A 201 -2.82 6.27 -8.33
CA TRP A 201 -2.11 6.33 -7.05
C TRP A 201 -1.55 7.73 -6.72
N GLU A 202 -1.33 8.59 -7.71
CA GLU A 202 -0.92 9.99 -7.47
C GLU A 202 -2.07 10.84 -6.90
N ASP A 203 -3.32 10.41 -7.06
CA ASP A 203 -4.51 10.98 -6.44
C ASP A 203 -4.86 10.20 -5.16
N ASP A 204 -4.24 10.61 -4.05
CA ASP A 204 -4.56 10.13 -2.70
C ASP A 204 -4.38 8.63 -2.43
N LEU A 205 -3.46 7.98 -3.16
CA LEU A 205 -3.25 6.53 -3.12
C LEU A 205 -4.53 5.74 -3.43
N ASP A 206 -5.27 6.11 -4.49
CA ASP A 206 -6.42 5.34 -4.97
C ASP A 206 -6.00 3.98 -5.58
N VAL A 207 -5.62 3.05 -4.70
CA VAL A 207 -5.30 1.67 -5.04
C VAL A 207 -6.49 0.92 -5.65
N PRO A 208 -7.74 1.09 -5.19
CA PRO A 208 -8.91 0.53 -5.87
C PRO A 208 -9.00 0.91 -7.35
N ALA A 209 -8.70 2.15 -7.72
CA ALA A 209 -8.62 2.59 -9.11
C ALA A 209 -7.45 1.92 -9.87
N VAL A 210 -6.29 1.74 -9.24
CA VAL A 210 -5.18 0.96 -9.81
C VAL A 210 -5.63 -0.48 -10.13
N LEU A 211 -6.30 -1.14 -9.19
CA LEU A 211 -6.84 -2.49 -9.37
C LEU A 211 -7.92 -2.52 -10.47
N ALA A 212 -8.73 -1.46 -10.61
CA ALA A 212 -9.68 -1.32 -11.70
C ALA A 212 -9.01 -1.22 -13.07
N VAL A 213 -7.88 -0.52 -13.19
CA VAL A 213 -7.08 -0.48 -14.43
C VAL A 213 -6.54 -1.87 -14.79
N LEU A 214 -6.01 -2.62 -13.81
CA LEU A 214 -5.55 -3.99 -14.05
C LEU A 214 -6.65 -4.90 -14.58
N ARG A 215 -7.85 -4.86 -13.98
CA ARG A 215 -9.02 -5.62 -14.49
C ARG A 215 -9.38 -5.26 -15.93
N LYS A 216 -9.29 -3.99 -16.32
CA LYS A 216 -9.54 -3.57 -17.72
C LYS A 216 -8.48 -4.11 -18.69
N VAL A 217 -7.21 -4.11 -18.27
CA VAL A 217 -6.09 -4.61 -19.07
C VAL A 217 -6.17 -6.13 -19.24
N GLU A 218 -6.57 -6.86 -18.18
CA GLU A 218 -6.79 -8.30 -18.20
C GLU A 218 -7.66 -8.74 -19.37
N THR A 219 -8.80 -8.09 -19.54
CA THR A 219 -9.83 -8.44 -20.54
C THR A 219 -9.65 -7.73 -21.89
N SER A 220 -8.52 -7.03 -22.09
CA SER A 220 -8.49 -5.93 -23.06
C SER A 220 -8.64 -6.27 -24.54
N GLY A 221 -8.14 -7.34 -25.14
CA GLY A 221 -8.22 -7.54 -26.61
C GLY A 221 -7.40 -6.59 -27.51
N THR A 222 -7.15 -5.33 -27.11
CA THR A 222 -6.33 -4.37 -27.85
C THR A 222 -4.91 -4.22 -27.29
N VAL A 223 -4.70 -4.49 -26.00
CA VAL A 223 -3.36 -4.53 -25.40
C VAL A 223 -2.71 -5.88 -25.70
N PRO A 224 -1.53 -5.91 -26.37
CA PRO A 224 -0.77 -7.14 -26.61
C PRO A 224 -0.31 -7.80 -25.30
N ASP A 225 -0.20 -9.13 -25.29
CA ASP A 225 0.18 -9.92 -24.11
C ASP A 225 1.46 -9.42 -23.42
N GLY A 226 2.53 -9.19 -24.18
CA GLY A 226 3.79 -8.67 -23.63
C GLY A 226 3.63 -7.32 -22.92
N ALA A 227 2.74 -6.47 -23.41
CA ALA A 227 2.43 -5.20 -22.77
C ALA A 227 1.53 -5.36 -21.53
N ARG A 228 0.64 -6.37 -21.51
CA ARG A 228 -0.12 -6.72 -20.29
C ARG A 228 0.80 -7.21 -19.19
N PHE A 229 1.75 -8.09 -19.54
CA PHE A 229 2.80 -8.54 -18.62
C PHE A 229 3.54 -7.35 -17.99
N GLU A 230 4.10 -6.45 -18.81
CA GLU A 230 4.82 -5.28 -18.31
C GLU A 230 3.92 -4.36 -17.47
N THR A 231 2.64 -4.24 -17.82
CA THR A 231 1.67 -3.45 -17.04
C THR A 231 1.48 -4.00 -15.63
N TYR A 232 1.30 -5.33 -15.51
CA TYR A 232 1.14 -6.00 -14.23
C TYR A 232 2.43 -5.93 -13.41
N ALA A 233 3.60 -6.18 -14.02
CA ALA A 233 4.89 -6.06 -13.36
C ALA A 233 5.16 -4.63 -12.86
N TYR A 234 4.77 -3.62 -13.63
CA TYR A 234 4.90 -2.21 -13.24
C TYR A 234 3.99 -1.85 -12.07
N ALA A 235 2.72 -2.26 -12.09
CA ALA A 235 1.78 -2.04 -10.98
C ALA A 235 2.20 -2.79 -9.71
N ASP A 236 2.80 -3.98 -9.85
CA ASP A 236 3.21 -4.79 -8.70
C ASP A 236 4.33 -4.15 -7.85
N ARG A 237 5.09 -3.21 -8.44
CA ARG A 237 6.05 -2.40 -7.67
C ARG A 237 5.37 -1.58 -6.57
N LEU A 238 4.16 -1.08 -6.85
CA LEU A 238 3.31 -0.38 -5.89
C LEU A 238 2.56 -1.37 -5.00
N LEU A 239 1.94 -2.38 -5.61
CA LEU A 239 0.98 -3.24 -4.94
C LEU A 239 1.65 -4.28 -4.04
N GLY A 240 2.83 -4.80 -4.39
CA GLY A 240 3.54 -5.82 -3.62
C GLY A 240 2.79 -7.16 -3.53
N LEU A 241 2.07 -7.55 -4.57
CA LEU A 241 1.25 -8.77 -4.63
C LEU A 241 1.99 -9.98 -5.22
N GLU A 242 3.26 -9.82 -5.61
CA GLU A 242 4.07 -10.87 -6.25
C GLU A 242 3.37 -11.46 -7.50
N LEU A 243 2.90 -10.59 -8.39
CA LEU A 243 2.11 -10.99 -9.56
C LEU A 243 2.93 -11.84 -10.56
N THR A 244 4.25 -11.74 -10.51
CA THR A 244 5.20 -12.47 -11.37
C THR A 244 5.69 -13.79 -10.77
N ARG A 245 5.21 -14.19 -9.58
CA ARG A 245 5.73 -15.33 -8.81
C ARG A 245 5.64 -16.69 -9.52
N ASP A 246 4.63 -16.87 -10.36
CA ASP A 246 4.35 -18.15 -11.03
C ASP A 246 5.05 -18.28 -12.40
N ILE A 247 5.83 -17.28 -12.81
CA ILE A 247 6.62 -17.36 -14.04
C ILE A 247 7.68 -18.46 -13.90
N GLY A 248 7.73 -19.35 -14.89
CA GLY A 248 8.67 -20.47 -14.90
C GLY A 248 8.32 -21.61 -13.94
N ARG A 249 7.28 -21.46 -13.10
CA ARG A 249 6.64 -22.57 -12.42
C ARG A 249 5.67 -23.17 -13.43
N GLY A 250 6.06 -24.27 -14.07
CA GLY A 250 5.20 -24.97 -15.02
C GLY A 250 3.80 -25.12 -14.43
N THR A 251 2.75 -24.87 -15.23
CA THR A 251 1.35 -25.00 -14.79
C THR A 251 1.19 -26.31 -14.02
N PRO A 252 0.64 -26.31 -12.80
CA PRO A 252 0.18 -27.57 -12.22
C PRO A 252 -0.82 -28.16 -13.20
N SER A 253 -0.48 -29.33 -13.73
CA SER A 253 -1.34 -30.15 -14.60
C SER A 253 -2.64 -30.51 -13.92
#